data_AF-A0A7M1R019-F1
#
_entry.id   AF-A0A7M1R019-F1
#
_cell.length_a   1.000
_cell.length_b   1.000
_cell.length_c   1.000
_cell.angle_alpha   90.00
_cell.angle_beta   90.00
_cell.angle_gamma   90.00
#
_symmetry.space_group_name_H-M   'P 1'
#
loop_
_entity.id
_entity.type
_entity.pdbx_description
1 polymer ?
#
loop_
_entity_poly.entity_id
_entity_poly.type
_entity_poly.pdbx_seq_one_letter_code
_entity_poly.pdbx_strand_id
1 'polypeptide(L)' 'MESLNTEIRAEMGRQRMTYADLARATNQTRQAVQRKLTVTRAVSIGDLEKIANAFGITASELLRRAEEYENNKEVSA' A
#
# COMPACT_ATOMS: atom_id res chain seq x y z
N MET A 1 -3.06 1.85 -10.20
CA MET A 1 -3.13 0.80 -9.16
C MET A 1 -1.76 0.20 -8.85
N GLU A 2 -0.89 0.00 -9.85
CA GLU A 2 0.48 -0.45 -9.60
C GLU A 2 1.29 0.54 -8.74
N SER A 3 1.17 1.86 -9.01
CA SER A 3 1.74 2.94 -8.18
C SER A 3 1.35 2.84 -6.71
N LEU A 4 0.06 2.61 -6.43
CA LEU A 4 -0.44 2.40 -5.06
C LEU A 4 0.18 1.18 -4.39
N ASN A 5 0.25 0.04 -5.09
CA ASN A 5 0.86 -1.16 -4.53
C ASN A 5 2.37 -0.99 -4.29
N THR A 6 3.04 -0.21 -5.13
CA THR A 6 4.46 0.16 -4.95
C THR A 6 4.62 1.06 -3.74
N GLU A 7 3.79 2.09 -3.60
CA GLU A 7 3.86 3.00 -2.45
C GLU A 7 3.54 2.29 -1.13
N ILE A 8 2.56 1.38 -1.10
CA ILE A 8 2.28 0.55 0.08
C ILE A 8 3.52 -0.28 0.47
N ARG A 9 4.20 -0.90 -0.51
CA ARG A 9 5.43 -1.67 -0.26
C ARG A 9 6.59 -0.77 0.19
N ALA A 10 6.68 0.44 -0.35
CA ALA A 10 7.69 1.42 0.05
C ALA A 10 7.47 1.87 1.50
N GLU A 11 6.24 2.18 1.89
CA GLU A 11 5.88 2.55 3.26
C GLU A 11 6.14 1.40 4.24
N MET A 12 5.80 0.16 3.86
CA MET A 12 6.20 -1.02 4.64
C MET A 12 7.72 -1.08 4.86
N GLY A 13 8.52 -0.80 3.82
CA GLY A 13 9.97 -0.69 3.92
C GLY A 13 10.43 0.39 4.90
N ARG A 14 9.82 1.59 4.83
CA ARG A 14 10.12 2.73 5.73
C ARG A 14 9.82 2.39 7.18
N GLN A 15 8.71 1.70 7.45
CA GLN A 15 8.28 1.31 8.80
C GLN A 15 8.88 -0.02 9.28
N ARG A 16 9.74 -0.67 8.48
CA ARG A 16 10.28 -2.02 8.75
C ARG A 16 9.18 -3.05 9.02
N MET A 17 8.05 -2.92 8.33
CA MET A 17 6.87 -3.74 8.53
C MET A 17 6.82 -4.89 7.53
N THR A 18 6.63 -6.12 8.00
CA THR A 18 6.49 -7.29 7.12
C THR A 18 5.05 -7.45 6.61
N TYR A 19 4.83 -8.29 5.60
CA TYR A 19 3.46 -8.68 5.21
C TYR A 19 2.68 -9.35 6.35
N ALA A 20 3.36 -10.01 7.28
CA ALA A 20 2.70 -10.60 8.45
C ALA A 20 2.23 -9.52 9.43
N ASP A 21 3.02 -8.47 9.61
CA ASP A 21 2.68 -7.35 10.48
C ASP A 21 1.53 -6.52 9.91
N LEU A 22 1.55 -6.24 8.59
CA LEU A 22 0.44 -5.57 7.91
C LEU A 22 -0.86 -6.40 7.98
N ALA A 23 -0.74 -7.72 7.85
CA ALA A 23 -1.88 -8.63 7.97
C ALA A 23 -2.49 -8.60 9.37
N ARG A 24 -1.65 -8.58 10.43
CA ARG A 24 -2.12 -8.42 11.81
C ARG A 24 -2.82 -7.07 12.00
N ALA A 25 -2.22 -5.98 11.52
CA ALA A 25 -2.75 -4.63 11.68
C ALA A 25 -4.09 -4.42 10.95
N THR A 26 -4.31 -5.11 9.83
CA THR A 26 -5.54 -4.99 9.02
C THR A 26 -6.58 -6.08 9.31
N ASN A 27 -6.31 -6.98 10.25
CA ASN A 27 -7.11 -8.19 10.53
C ASN A 27 -7.37 -9.02 9.27
N GLN A 28 -6.31 -9.28 8.51
CA GLN A 28 -6.32 -10.08 7.28
C GLN A 28 -5.33 -11.23 7.39
N THR A 29 -5.43 -12.22 6.50
CA THR A 29 -4.39 -13.24 6.39
C THR A 29 -3.19 -12.69 5.63
N ARG A 30 -1.98 -13.17 5.97
CA ARG A 30 -0.75 -12.83 5.23
C ARG A 30 -0.90 -13.10 3.74
N GLN A 31 -1.54 -14.22 3.36
CA GLN A 31 -1.77 -14.57 1.96
C GLN A 31 -2.70 -13.58 1.26
N ALA A 32 -3.76 -13.11 1.94
CA ALA A 32 -4.68 -12.12 1.37
C ALA A 32 -3.97 -10.78 1.11
N VAL A 33 -3.17 -10.30 2.06
CA VAL A 33 -2.37 -9.08 1.91
C VAL A 33 -1.36 -9.24 0.77
N GLN A 34 -0.60 -10.33 0.76
CA GLN A 34 0.39 -10.58 -0.31
C GLN A 34 -0.27 -10.59 -1.69
N ARG A 35 -1.42 -11.27 -1.85
CA ARG A 35 -2.15 -11.31 -3.14
C ARG A 35 -2.65 -9.93 -3.60
N LYS A 36 -2.93 -8.99 -2.70
CA LYS A 36 -3.31 -7.62 -3.07
C LYS A 36 -2.10 -6.79 -3.52
N LEU A 37 -0.95 -6.99 -2.88
CA LEU A 37 0.22 -6.15 -3.07
C LEU A 37 1.20 -6.65 -4.13
N THR A 38 1.15 -7.94 -4.48
CA THR A 38 2.05 -8.55 -5.47
C THR A 38 1.33 -9.16 -6.67
N VAL A 39 -0.01 -9.29 -6.64
CA VAL A 39 -0.82 -9.91 -7.70
C VAL A 39 -1.95 -8.94 -8.09
N THR A 40 -2.67 -9.24 -9.17
CA THR A 40 -3.72 -8.45 -9.81
C THR A 40 -5.02 -8.25 -9.00
N ARG A 41 -5.04 -8.49 -7.69
CA ARG A 41 -6.28 -8.27 -6.91
C ARG A 41 -6.40 -6.80 -6.55
N ALA A 42 -7.50 -6.18 -6.96
CA ALA A 42 -7.78 -4.78 -6.64
C ALA A 42 -7.80 -4.55 -5.12
N VAL A 43 -7.14 -3.47 -4.69
CA VAL A 43 -7.25 -2.92 -3.33
C VAL A 43 -8.58 -2.19 -3.26
N SER A 44 -9.49 -2.64 -2.40
CA SER A 44 -10.77 -1.94 -2.19
C SER A 44 -10.56 -0.66 -1.37
N ILE A 45 -11.53 0.26 -1.38
CA ILE A 45 -11.51 1.46 -0.53
C ILE A 45 -11.37 1.08 0.96
N GLY A 46 -12.12 0.08 1.41
CA GLY A 46 -12.02 -0.41 2.79
C GLY A 46 -10.68 -1.08 3.11
N ASP A 47 -9.97 -1.63 2.12
CA ASP A 47 -8.59 -2.08 2.31
C ASP A 47 -7.62 -0.92 2.41
N LEU A 48 -7.78 0.08 1.54
CA LEU A 48 -6.95 1.28 1.53
C LEU A 48 -7.01 1.99 2.89
N GLU A 49 -8.20 2.18 3.44
CA GLU A 49 -8.39 2.80 4.77
C GLU A 49 -7.69 1.99 5.87
N LYS A 50 -7.85 0.66 5.89
CA LYS A 50 -7.20 -0.20 6.88
C LYS A 50 -5.68 -0.14 6.79
N ILE A 51 -5.15 -0.17 5.56
CA ILE A 51 -3.70 -0.10 5.31
C ILE A 51 -3.15 1.27 5.72
N ALA A 52 -3.82 2.36 5.34
CA ALA A 52 -3.41 3.71 5.72
C ALA A 52 -3.43 3.89 7.24
N ASN A 53 -4.49 3.43 7.91
CA ASN A 53 -4.57 3.43 9.37
C ASN A 53 -3.44 2.62 10.02
N ALA A 54 -3.09 1.46 9.46
CA ALA A 54 -1.96 0.65 9.93
C ALA A 54 -0.61 1.39 9.81
N PHE A 55 -0.48 2.28 8.82
CA PHE A 55 0.69 3.15 8.65
C PHE A 55 0.64 4.44 9.47
N GLY A 56 -0.47 4.73 10.16
CA GLY A 56 -0.65 5.98 10.90
C GLY A 56 -0.86 7.21 10.01
N ILE A 57 -1.33 7.03 8.78
CA ILE A 57 -1.64 8.11 7.83
C ILE A 57 -3.08 7.99 7.29
N THR A 58 -3.55 9.02 6.59
CA THR A 58 -4.84 8.98 5.92
C THR A 58 -4.75 8.24 4.59
N ALA A 59 -5.89 7.69 4.13
CA ALA A 59 -5.99 7.09 2.79
C ALA A 59 -5.67 8.12 1.68
N SER A 60 -6.06 9.38 1.87
CA SER A 60 -5.74 10.48 0.95
C SER A 60 -4.24 10.75 0.85
N GLU A 61 -3.51 10.70 1.96
CA GLU A 61 -2.06 10.90 1.97
C GLU A 61 -1.34 9.75 1.24
N LEU A 62 -1.79 8.51 1.48
CA LEU A 62 -1.24 7.34 0.79
C LEU A 62 -1.47 7.41 -0.73
N LEU A 63 -2.66 7.84 -1.17
CA LEU A 63 -2.97 8.05 -2.59
C LEU A 63 -2.12 9.18 -3.19
N ARG A 64 -2.03 10.32 -2.51
CA ARG A 64 -1.22 11.47 -2.94
C ARG A 64 0.23 11.06 -3.22
N ARG A 65 0.86 10.29 -2.33
CA ARG A 65 2.24 9.79 -2.53
C ARG A 65 2.35 8.81 -3.70
N ALA A 66 1.35 7.95 -3.89
CA ALA A 66 1.29 7.04 -5.03
C ALA A 66 1.18 7.80 -6.37
N GLU A 67 0.43 8.90 -6.40
CA GLU A 67 0.33 9.79 -7.56
C GLU A 67 1.67 10.51 -7.83
N GLU A 68 2.34 11.02 -6.79
CA GLU A 68 3.66 11.63 -6.91
C GLU A 68 4.71 10.67 -7.49
N TYR A 69 4.67 9.41 -7.06
CA TYR A 69 5.55 8.38 -7.63
C TYR A 69 5.31 8.17 -9.13
N GLU A 70 4.05 8.11 -9.56
CA GLU A 70 3.72 7.93 -10.98
C GLU A 70 4.15 9.15 -11.81
N ASN A 71 3.88 10.37 -11.33
CA ASN A 71 4.27 11.60 -12.02
C ASN A 71 5.81 11.69 -12.17
N ASN A 72 6.57 11.31 -11.14
CA ASN A 72 8.03 11.33 -11.19
C ASN A 72 8.61 10.30 -12.16
N LYS A 73 7.91 9.17 -12.35
CA LYS A 73 8.27 8.14 -13.32
C LYS A 73 8.06 8.62 -14.76
N GLU A 74 6.97 9.34 -15.02
CA GLU A 74 6.68 9.92 -16.34
C GLU A 74 7.67 11.02 -16.74
N VAL A 75 8.12 11.86 -15.79
CA VAL A 75 9.09 12.93 -16.05
C VAL A 75 10.51 12.40 -16.32
N SER A 76 10.83 11.19 -15.82
CA SER A 76 12.16 10.58 -15.95
C SER A 76 12.29 9.62 -17.14
N ALA A 77 11.22 9.41 -17.92
CA ALA A 77 11.14 8.50 -19.07
C ALA A 77 11.27 9.24 -20.40
#